data_AF-A0A534JE82-F1
#
_entry.id   AF-A0A534JE82-F1
#
_cell.length_a   1.000
_cell.length_b   1.000
_cell.length_c   1.000
_cell.angle_alpha   90.00
_cell.angle_beta   90.00
_cell.angle_gamma   90.00
#
_symmetry.space_group_name_H-M   'P 1'
#
loop_
_entity.id
_entity.type
_entity.pdbx_description
1 polymer ?
#
loop_
_entity_poly.entity_id
_entity_poly.type
_entity_poly.pdbx_seq_one_letter_code
_entity_poly.pdbx_strand_id
1 'polypeptide(L)'
;MPKEYRTITEIAGPLIFVEKTEWVGYGELVEVSLPDGARKRGQVLDSSKEIVVVQVFEGTAGIDRNSTVKFLGETIKLNVSRDMLGRSLSGSGEPIDGGPPIVPEKRVDITGSAINPYSREHPAEFIQTG
;
A
#
# COMPACT_ATOMS: atom_id res chain seq x y z
N MET A 1 -2.67 -7.31 18.68
CA MET A 1 -3.20 -7.95 17.46
C MET A 1 -3.92 -6.89 16.65
N PRO A 2 -3.73 -6.85 15.33
CA PRO A 2 -4.47 -5.90 14.49
C PRO A 2 -5.97 -6.19 14.58
N LYS A 3 -6.77 -5.14 14.77
CA LYS A 3 -8.22 -5.21 14.93
C LYS A 3 -8.91 -5.19 13.57
N GLU A 4 -10.07 -5.82 13.48
CA GLU A 4 -10.92 -5.81 12.29
C GLU A 4 -12.20 -5.02 12.56
N TYR A 5 -12.59 -4.21 11.59
CA TYR A 5 -13.71 -3.27 11.69
C TYR A 5 -14.77 -3.57 10.63
N ARG A 6 -16.05 -3.54 11.04
CA ARG A 6 -17.23 -3.65 10.15
C ARG A 6 -18.00 -2.33 10.13
N THR A 7 -17.28 -1.24 9.97
CA THR A 7 -17.80 0.12 10.11
C THR A 7 -17.73 0.91 8.80
N ILE A 8 -17.80 0.22 7.65
CA ILE A 8 -17.89 0.89 6.35
C ILE A 8 -19.25 1.56 6.23
N THR A 9 -19.26 2.88 6.11
CA THR A 9 -20.47 3.71 6.06
C THR A 9 -20.89 4.04 4.64
N GLU A 10 -19.91 4.28 3.75
CA GLU A 10 -20.14 4.72 2.38
C GLU A 10 -19.05 4.20 1.43
N ILE A 11 -19.40 4.05 0.15
CA ILE A 11 -18.50 3.71 -0.96
C ILE A 11 -18.74 4.71 -2.09
N ALA A 12 -17.70 5.41 -2.53
CA ALA A 12 -17.77 6.37 -3.63
C ALA A 12 -16.58 6.20 -4.58
N GLY A 13 -16.84 5.68 -5.79
CA GLY A 13 -15.78 5.40 -6.77
C GLY A 13 -14.73 4.44 -6.19
N PRO A 14 -13.44 4.81 -6.15
CA PRO A 14 -12.38 3.97 -5.57
C PRO A 14 -12.24 4.12 -4.05
N LEU A 15 -13.08 4.93 -3.39
CA LEU A 15 -12.99 5.26 -1.97
C LEU A 15 -14.01 4.49 -1.14
N ILE A 16 -13.60 4.12 0.07
CA ILE A 16 -14.48 3.66 1.14
C ILE A 16 -14.33 4.57 2.35
N PHE A 17 -15.44 4.81 3.04
CA PHE A 17 -15.51 5.63 4.25
C PHE A 17 -15.75 4.71 5.44
N VAL A 18 -14.91 4.83 6.46
CA VAL A 18 -14.90 3.94 7.62
C VAL A 18 -15.06 4.78 8.88
N GLU A 19 -16.02 4.42 9.74
CA GLU A 19 -16.16 5.07 11.04
C GLU A 19 -14.92 4.80 11.89
N LYS A 20 -14.33 5.86 12.44
CA LYS A 20 -13.07 5.83 13.17
C LYS A 20 -13.27 5.30 14.58
N THR A 21 -12.59 4.21 14.86
CA THR A 21 -12.63 3.49 16.14
C THR A 21 -11.32 3.60 16.93
N GLU A 22 -10.23 3.97 16.26
CA GLU A 22 -8.92 4.20 16.87
C GLU A 22 -8.08 5.20 16.08
N TRP A 23 -6.87 5.48 16.57
CA TRP A 23 -5.92 6.32 15.86
C TRP A 23 -5.39 5.59 14.63
N VAL A 24 -5.64 6.20 13.46
CA VAL A 24 -5.19 5.70 12.15
C VAL A 24 -4.38 6.80 11.49
N GLY A 25 -3.18 6.44 11.04
CA GLY A 25 -2.23 7.35 10.41
C GLY A 25 -2.54 7.64 8.95
N TYR A 26 -2.13 8.82 8.49
CA TYR A 26 -2.12 9.13 7.06
C TYR A 26 -1.13 8.23 6.32
N GLY A 27 -1.51 7.74 5.14
CA GLY A 27 -0.67 6.87 4.32
C GLY A 27 -0.56 5.42 4.81
N GLU A 28 -1.27 5.07 5.88
CA GLU A 28 -1.29 3.73 6.46
C GLU A 28 -1.92 2.71 5.51
N LEU A 29 -1.33 1.52 5.44
CA LEU A 29 -1.80 0.41 4.62
C LEU A 29 -3.01 -0.26 5.28
N VAL A 30 -4.01 -0.55 4.46
CA VAL A 30 -5.30 -1.13 4.85
C VAL A 30 -5.53 -2.44 4.10
N GLU A 31 -5.98 -3.47 4.80
CA GLU A 31 -6.50 -4.71 4.22
C GLU A 31 -8.03 -4.72 4.33
N VAL A 32 -8.72 -4.96 3.22
CA VAL A 32 -10.17 -5.11 3.17
C VAL A 32 -10.50 -6.55 2.81
N SER A 33 -11.15 -7.28 3.72
CA SER A 33 -11.61 -8.65 3.47
C SER A 33 -13.08 -8.65 3.07
N LEU A 34 -13.37 -9.26 1.92
CA LEU A 34 -14.72 -9.38 1.38
C LEU A 34 -15.41 -10.65 1.93
N PRO A 35 -16.76 -10.73 1.86
CA PRO A 35 -17.51 -11.91 2.32
C PRO A 35 -17.21 -13.19 1.54
N ASP A 36 -16.73 -13.07 0.29
CA ASP A 36 -16.32 -14.18 -0.56
C ASP A 36 -14.91 -14.72 -0.20
N GLY A 37 -14.24 -14.10 0.77
CA GLY A 37 -12.89 -14.43 1.21
C GLY A 37 -11.78 -13.73 0.41
N ALA A 38 -12.12 -12.97 -0.63
CA ALA A 38 -11.15 -12.17 -1.35
C ALA A 38 -10.60 -11.05 -0.45
N ARG A 39 -9.34 -10.68 -0.69
CA ARG A 39 -8.68 -9.58 0.00
C ARG A 39 -8.29 -8.51 -0.97
N LYS A 40 -8.53 -7.27 -0.59
CA LYS A 40 -8.09 -6.07 -1.29
C LYS A 40 -7.22 -5.24 -0.38
N ARG A 41 -6.38 -4.40 -0.99
CA ARG A 41 -5.49 -3.49 -0.29
C ARG A 41 -5.90 -2.05 -0.57
N GLY A 42 -5.58 -1.19 0.36
CA GLY A 42 -5.83 0.23 0.22
C GLY A 42 -4.90 1.06 1.08
N GLN A 43 -5.05 2.37 0.97
CA GLN A 43 -4.29 3.34 1.74
C GLN A 43 -5.20 4.40 2.33
N VAL A 44 -4.90 4.81 3.55
CA VAL A 44 -5.56 5.93 4.21
C VAL A 44 -5.16 7.24 3.52
N LEU A 45 -6.13 7.94 2.95
CA LEU A 45 -5.94 9.24 2.33
C LEU A 45 -6.29 10.40 3.27
N ASP A 46 -7.22 10.19 4.20
CA ASP A 46 -7.60 11.19 5.18
C ASP A 46 -8.12 10.52 6.46
N SER A 47 -7.94 11.20 7.59
CA SER A 47 -8.31 10.70 8.92
C SER A 47 -8.79 11.87 9.78
N SER A 48 -10.10 11.92 10.03
CA SER A 48 -10.75 12.92 10.88
C SER A 48 -11.00 12.38 12.29
N LYS A 49 -11.87 13.01 13.07
CA LYS A 49 -12.30 12.49 14.39
C LYS A 49 -13.25 11.29 14.26
N GLU A 50 -14.07 11.27 13.23
CA GLU A 50 -15.19 10.33 13.10
C GLU A 50 -15.06 9.42 11.88
N ILE A 51 -14.37 9.87 10.82
CA ILE A 51 -14.30 9.16 9.54
C ILE A 51 -12.84 9.03 9.09
N VAL A 52 -12.51 7.86 8.57
CA VAL A 52 -11.28 7.57 7.82
C VAL A 52 -11.65 7.32 6.36
N VAL A 53 -10.92 7.96 5.44
CA VAL A 53 -11.10 7.77 4.00
C VAL A 53 -10.00 6.85 3.50
N VAL A 54 -10.37 5.74 2.88
CA VAL A 54 -9.45 4.74 2.35
C VAL A 54 -9.65 4.60 0.85
N GLN A 55 -8.57 4.71 0.08
CA GLN A 55 -8.55 4.36 -1.34
C GLN A 55 -8.21 2.89 -1.53
N VAL A 56 -9.01 2.16 -2.30
CA VAL A 56 -8.80 0.74 -2.58
C VAL A 56 -8.09 0.57 -3.94
N PHE A 57 -6.98 -0.16 -3.97
CA PHE A 57 -6.14 -0.31 -5.16
C PHE A 57 -6.78 -1.21 -6.22
N GLU A 58 -7.32 -2.36 -5.80
CA GLU A 58 -8.00 -3.32 -6.67
C GLU A 58 -9.47 -2.94 -6.96
N GLY A 59 -9.87 -1.70 -6.63
CA GLY A 59 -11.22 -1.16 -6.80
C GLY A 59 -12.23 -1.64 -5.75
N THR A 60 -13.40 -1.02 -5.73
CA THR A 60 -14.42 -1.21 -4.67
C THR A 60 -15.50 -2.26 -4.99
N ALA A 61 -15.45 -2.88 -6.17
CA ALA A 61 -16.40 -3.91 -6.55
C ALA A 61 -16.40 -5.10 -5.57
N GLY A 62 -17.59 -5.51 -5.12
CA GLY A 62 -17.78 -6.59 -4.15
C GLY A 62 -17.65 -6.19 -2.68
N ILE A 63 -17.22 -4.96 -2.38
CA ILE A 63 -17.20 -4.45 -1.00
C ILE A 63 -18.63 -4.10 -0.58
N ASP A 64 -19.02 -4.55 0.60
CA ASP A 64 -20.34 -4.34 1.19
C ASP A 64 -20.24 -4.08 2.71
N ARG A 65 -21.37 -4.01 3.41
CA ARG A 65 -21.42 -3.81 4.86
C ARG A 65 -20.91 -5.01 5.68
N ASN A 66 -20.79 -6.19 5.08
CA ASN A 66 -20.25 -7.38 5.73
C ASN A 66 -18.72 -7.49 5.61
N SER A 67 -18.13 -6.68 4.73
CA SER A 67 -16.69 -6.61 4.54
C SER A 67 -15.99 -6.06 5.79
N THR A 68 -14.79 -6.56 6.08
CA THR A 68 -13.98 -6.10 7.21
C THR A 68 -12.81 -5.25 6.75
N VAL A 69 -12.49 -4.22 7.52
CA VAL A 69 -11.35 -3.32 7.31
C VAL A 69 -10.34 -3.52 8.42
N LYS A 70 -9.07 -3.62 8.05
CA LYS A 70 -7.96 -3.83 8.98
C LYS A 70 -6.84 -2.85 8.68
N PHE A 71 -6.54 -2.01 9.66
CA PHE A 71 -5.43 -1.06 9.63
C PHE A 71 -4.15 -1.75 10.11
N LEU A 72 -3.05 -1.66 9.33
CA LEU A 72 -1.83 -2.44 9.58
C LEU A 72 -0.78 -1.73 10.43
N GLY A 73 -0.96 -0.45 10.74
CA GLY A 73 -0.04 0.36 11.55
C GLY A 73 1.27 0.71 10.84
N GLU A 74 1.37 0.46 9.53
CA GLU A 74 2.54 0.82 8.74
C GLU A 74 2.15 1.38 7.37
N THR A 75 3.02 2.23 6.83
CA THR A 75 2.97 2.68 5.44
C THR A 75 3.35 1.55 4.49
N ILE A 76 3.08 1.76 3.20
CA ILE A 76 3.41 0.80 2.16
C ILE A 76 4.93 0.66 2.06
N LYS A 77 5.40 -0.59 2.12
CA LYS A 77 6.80 -0.95 1.98
C LYS A 77 6.98 -1.96 0.86
N LEU A 78 8.06 -1.81 0.11
CA LEU A 78 8.49 -2.78 -0.88
C LEU A 78 9.54 -3.71 -0.27
N ASN A 79 9.38 -5.00 -0.53
CA ASN A 79 10.37 -6.02 -0.28
C ASN A 79 11.49 -5.89 -1.31
N VAL A 80 12.69 -5.44 -0.88
CA VAL A 80 13.84 -5.24 -1.77
C VAL A 80 14.89 -6.31 -1.56
N SER A 81 15.46 -6.79 -2.66
CA SER A 81 16.56 -7.76 -2.70
C SER A 81 17.32 -7.63 -4.02
N ARG A 82 18.60 -8.00 -4.04
CA ARG A 82 19.38 -8.12 -5.28
C ARG A 82 18.77 -9.14 -6.24
N ASP A 83 18.04 -10.13 -5.71
CA ASP A 83 17.36 -11.17 -6.49
C ASP A 83 16.19 -10.65 -7.34
N MET A 84 15.84 -9.37 -7.21
CA MET A 84 14.85 -8.72 -8.08
C MET A 84 15.39 -8.46 -9.49
N LEU A 85 16.71 -8.42 -9.67
CA LEU A 85 17.31 -8.17 -10.98
C LEU A 85 16.94 -9.27 -11.98
N GLY A 86 16.37 -8.88 -13.12
CA GLY A 86 15.89 -9.80 -14.15
C GLY A 86 14.49 -10.38 -13.91
N ARG A 87 13.82 -10.02 -12.82
CA ARG A 87 12.43 -10.41 -12.53
C ARG A 87 11.43 -9.45 -13.16
N SER A 88 10.24 -9.95 -13.51
CA SER A 88 9.09 -9.11 -13.88
C SER A 88 8.09 -9.08 -12.73
N LEU A 89 7.75 -7.89 -12.25
CA LEU A 89 6.82 -7.68 -11.14
C LEU A 89 5.58 -6.90 -11.62
N SER A 90 4.44 -7.14 -10.98
CA SER A 90 3.24 -6.30 -11.10
C SER A 90 3.45 -4.92 -10.47
N GLY A 91 2.54 -3.98 -10.72
CA GLY A 91 2.55 -2.66 -10.06
C GLY A 91 2.41 -2.72 -8.53
N SER A 92 2.01 -3.87 -7.97
CA SER A 92 1.95 -4.09 -6.53
C SER A 92 3.17 -4.80 -5.93
N GLY A 93 4.20 -5.07 -6.74
CA GLY A 93 5.44 -5.73 -6.33
C GLY A 93 5.40 -7.25 -6.36
N GLU A 94 4.27 -7.88 -6.69
CA GLU A 94 4.15 -9.34 -6.81
C GLU A 94 4.76 -9.85 -8.12
N PRO A 95 5.53 -10.95 -8.13
CA PRO A 95 6.08 -11.52 -9.36
C PRO A 95 5.02 -11.98 -10.37
N ILE A 96 5.24 -11.66 -11.64
CA ILE A 96 4.36 -12.03 -12.77
C ILE A 96 5.10 -12.88 -13.83
N ASP A 97 6.34 -13.26 -13.55
CA ASP A 97 7.17 -14.11 -14.39
C ASP A 97 7.03 -15.62 -14.09
N GLY A 98 6.12 -15.99 -13.17
CA GLY A 98 5.93 -17.37 -12.73
C GLY A 98 7.00 -17.89 -11.76
N GLY A 99 7.98 -17.05 -11.40
CA GLY A 99 8.99 -17.39 -10.38
C GLY A 99 8.45 -17.28 -8.94
N PRO A 100 9.23 -17.73 -7.94
CA PRO A 100 8.83 -17.65 -6.54
C PRO A 100 8.77 -16.20 -6.02
N PRO A 101 8.10 -15.97 -4.88
CA PRO A 101 8.12 -14.68 -4.19
C PRO A 101 9.55 -14.21 -3.90
N ILE A 102 9.78 -12.90 -3.95
CA ILE A 102 11.07 -12.30 -3.59
C ILE A 102 11.27 -12.42 -2.09
N VAL A 103 12.39 -13.04 -1.68
CA VAL A 103 12.83 -13.02 -0.28
C VAL A 103 13.52 -11.69 -0.02
N PRO A 104 12.96 -10.81 0.82
CA PRO A 104 13.53 -9.48 1.04
C PRO A 104 14.82 -9.54 1.86
N GLU A 105 15.83 -8.79 1.43
CA GLU A 105 16.93 -8.38 2.30
C GLU A 105 16.46 -7.26 3.24
N LYS A 106 15.60 -6.36 2.76
CA LYS A 106 15.02 -5.23 3.50
C LYS A 106 13.57 -4.96 3.07
N ARG A 107 12.82 -4.31 3.95
CA ARG A 107 11.52 -3.70 3.63
C ARG A 107 11.65 -2.19 3.69
N VAL A 108 11.50 -1.51 2.56
CA VAL A 108 11.77 -0.07 2.42
C VAL A 108 10.48 0.66 2.08
N ASP A 109 10.24 1.82 2.71
CA ASP A 109 9.09 2.67 2.40
C ASP A 109 9.15 3.16 0.94
N ILE A 110 8.04 3.03 0.21
CA ILE A 110 7.98 3.42 -1.21
C ILE A 110 8.04 4.94 -1.40
N THR A 111 7.71 5.72 -0.37
CA THR A 111 7.79 7.19 -0.39
C THR A 111 9.24 7.66 -0.44
N GLY A 112 10.16 6.81 0.04
CA GLY A 112 11.58 7.11 0.10
C GLY A 112 11.90 8.20 1.13
N SER A 113 13.03 8.87 0.93
CA SER A 113 13.48 9.97 1.79
C SER A 113 14.21 11.00 0.94
N ALA A 114 14.03 12.28 1.30
CA ALA A 114 14.71 13.35 0.59
C ALA A 114 16.23 13.26 0.80
N ILE A 115 16.99 13.25 -0.29
CA ILE A 115 18.45 13.31 -0.24
C ILE A 115 18.87 14.74 0.10
N ASN A 116 19.72 14.90 1.13
CA ASN A 116 20.24 16.21 1.54
C ASN A 116 20.91 16.92 0.35
N PRO A 117 20.44 18.13 -0.05
CA PRO A 117 20.99 18.84 -1.20
C PRO A 117 22.49 19.12 -1.11
N TYR A 118 23.02 19.40 0.09
CA TYR A 118 24.45 19.65 0.29
C TYR A 118 25.31 18.40 0.05
N SER A 119 24.75 17.22 0.33
CA SER A 119 25.46 15.93 0.17
C SER A 119 25.35 15.36 -1.25
N ARG A 120 24.67 16.04 -2.18
CA ARG A 120 24.51 15.55 -3.55
C ARG A 120 25.72 15.92 -4.39
N GLU A 121 26.35 14.91 -4.98
CA GLU A 121 27.41 15.10 -5.97
C GLU A 121 26.83 15.57 -7.32
N HIS A 122 27.59 16.40 -8.03
CA HIS A 122 27.20 16.90 -9.34
C HIS A 122 27.40 15.82 -10.41
N PRO A 123 26.38 15.46 -11.22
CA PRO A 123 26.54 14.49 -12.29
C PRO A 123 27.37 15.08 -13.43
N ALA A 124 28.49 14.44 -13.79
CA ALA A 124 29.41 14.92 -14.84
C ALA A 124 29.81 13.84 -15.85
N GLU A 125 29.36 12.60 -15.66
CA GLU A 125 29.73 11.45 -16.50
C GLU A 125 28.94 11.41 -17.80
N PHE A 126 29.61 11.08 -18.90
CA PHE A 126 28.98 10.90 -20.21
C PHE A 126 28.26 9.55 -20.29
N ILE A 127 27.06 9.54 -20.86
CA ILE A 127 26.28 8.32 -21.13
C ILE A 127 26.01 8.27 -22.64
N GLN A 128 26.56 7.26 -23.33
CA GLN A 128 26.26 6.98 -24.74
C GLN A 128 24.99 6.12 -24.83
N THR A 129 23.99 6.60 -25.56
CA THR A 129 22.70 5.92 -25.72
C THR A 129 22.59 5.04 -26.97
N GLY A 130 23.68 4.95 -27.75
CA GLY A 130 23.70 4.40 -29.11
C GLY A 130 24.02 5.47 -30.13
#